data_AF-A0A804K2H4-F1
#
_entry.id   AF-A0A804K2H4-F1
#
_cell.length_a   1.000
_cell.length_b   1.000
_cell.length_c   1.000
_cell.angle_alpha   90.00
_cell.angle_beta   90.00
_cell.angle_gamma   90.00
#
_symmetry.space_group_name_H-M   'P 1'
#
loop_
_entity.id
_entity.type
_entity.pdbx_description
1 polymer ?
#
loop_
_entity_poly.entity_id
_entity_poly.type
_entity_poly.pdbx_seq_one_letter_code
_entity_poly.pdbx_strand_id
1 'polypeptide(L)'
;MSEGPPFCELKEAERMEALGIVSEAQELSQSLADRRSTMIDSNPPFFAAYGSLFRSRPAAGNHEAEAVEECDLPIVDLSRLSDELQAEQCKREIVTAASAWGFFQIVNHGIPNGVLDRLRAEQVRAFRQPFKKKADEKFLGFLGDSYRWGAPTATSLKQLSWLEAYHIPLSSATHPATTSTCRCVIEELSSAMSRLADRLMGILAEGLGSDGSYIKDNCKRNTCYLRLNRYPPCPVAGEVFGLVPHTDSDFLTVLCQDDVIGLQLKKGGRWIAVRPNPGTLIINVGDLFQAWSNGLYKSVEHRVMSNPRLERFSVAYFVCPSKETMIESSARPAIYRKFSFGEYRQQVQQDVTLLGYKVGLTRFLASCSLKKLQILDLGHCKKLRKLPAQIHKLVNLKILRLAYCTQLERLVNLLVLEIEGCPRLQSLHDSFSDMENLTELKMMRCDSLTGMPRGVGKLSDLQKVAGWAAVDGHGSATFQYLQTLINLEELRLQNLKSMSDPEDDPTAKLHETVDDDVEMAFLLLQILEGLRPNPTLEKLEISCATTTLSL
;
A
#
# COMPACT_ATOMS: atom_id res chain seq x y z
N MET A 1 -78.51 11.25 38.01
CA MET A 1 -77.35 11.20 38.94
C MET A 1 -77.17 9.76 39.40
N SER A 2 -75.90 9.38 39.62
CA SER A 2 -75.30 8.09 40.03
C SER A 2 -75.33 6.98 38.98
N GLU A 3 -74.28 6.82 38.16
CA GLU A 3 -72.95 6.22 38.45
C GLU A 3 -73.01 4.72 38.76
N GLY A 4 -72.53 3.90 37.82
CA GLY A 4 -72.33 2.46 37.96
C GLY A 4 -70.94 2.12 38.55
N PRO A 5 -70.72 0.89 39.04
CA PRO A 5 -69.54 0.54 39.82
C PRO A 5 -68.30 0.24 38.93
N PRO A 6 -67.07 0.35 39.48
CA PRO A 6 -65.84 0.25 38.70
C PRO A 6 -65.35 -1.19 38.50
N PHE A 7 -64.53 -1.32 37.46
CA PHE A 7 -63.81 -2.49 36.97
C PHE A 7 -62.98 -3.23 38.03
N CYS A 8 -62.94 -4.56 37.91
CA CYS A 8 -62.11 -5.47 38.70
C CYS A 8 -60.88 -5.88 37.85
N GLU A 9 -59.75 -5.19 38.01
CA GLU A 9 -58.47 -5.52 37.35
C GLU A 9 -57.42 -6.17 38.29
N LEU A 10 -57.79 -6.53 39.51
CA LEU A 10 -56.82 -7.02 40.52
C LEU A 10 -56.69 -8.55 40.63
N LYS A 11 -57.41 -9.36 39.83
CA LYS A 11 -57.45 -10.84 40.00
C LYS A 11 -56.50 -11.66 39.10
N GLU A 12 -55.88 -11.07 38.09
CA GLU A 12 -54.96 -11.81 37.20
C GLU A 12 -53.51 -11.83 37.71
N ALA A 13 -53.06 -10.75 38.36
CA ALA A 13 -51.72 -10.68 38.95
C ALA A 13 -51.53 -11.69 40.09
N GLU A 14 -52.52 -11.80 40.99
CA GLU A 14 -52.49 -12.76 42.11
C GLU A 14 -52.59 -14.23 41.66
N ARG A 15 -53.24 -14.48 40.51
CA ARG A 15 -53.32 -15.83 39.91
C ARG A 15 -52.00 -16.29 39.28
N MET A 16 -51.23 -15.37 38.72
CA MET A 16 -49.91 -15.67 38.13
C MET A 16 -48.86 -16.01 39.20
N GLU A 17 -49.00 -15.44 40.39
CA GLU A 17 -48.13 -15.70 41.54
C GLU A 17 -48.44 -17.06 42.21
N ALA A 18 -49.73 -17.44 42.28
CA ALA A 18 -50.18 -18.73 42.82
C ALA A 18 -49.84 -19.96 41.94
N LEU A 19 -49.49 -19.75 40.66
CA LEU A 19 -49.13 -20.82 39.71
C LEU A 19 -47.61 -21.05 39.59
N GLY A 20 -46.77 -20.33 40.34
CA GLY A 20 -45.30 -20.50 40.31
C GLY A 20 -44.61 -20.01 39.02
N ILE A 21 -45.36 -19.56 38.02
CA ILE A 21 -44.86 -19.18 36.69
C ILE A 21 -43.95 -17.93 36.76
N VAL A 22 -44.23 -16.99 37.67
CA VAL A 22 -43.39 -15.78 37.87
C VAL A 22 -42.05 -16.14 38.52
N SER A 23 -42.07 -17.09 39.47
CA SER A 23 -40.87 -17.61 40.14
C SER A 23 -40.00 -18.42 39.18
N GLU A 24 -40.58 -19.29 38.35
CA GLU A 24 -39.84 -20.02 37.31
C GLU A 24 -39.26 -19.08 36.24
N ALA A 25 -40.00 -18.05 35.82
CA ALA A 25 -39.50 -17.06 34.87
C ALA A 25 -38.37 -16.19 35.45
N GLN A 26 -38.46 -15.84 36.75
CA GLN A 26 -37.39 -15.14 37.45
C GLN A 26 -36.17 -16.03 37.68
N GLU A 27 -36.34 -17.31 38.02
CA GLU A 27 -35.24 -18.28 38.15
C GLU A 27 -34.60 -18.59 36.79
N LEU A 28 -35.37 -18.68 35.70
CA LEU A 28 -34.82 -18.81 34.34
C LEU A 28 -34.06 -17.54 33.94
N SER A 29 -34.58 -16.36 34.28
CA SER A 29 -33.93 -15.07 34.02
C SER A 29 -32.66 -14.89 34.84
N GLN A 30 -32.66 -15.29 36.12
CA GLN A 30 -31.48 -15.32 36.98
C GLN A 30 -30.50 -16.40 36.53
N SER A 31 -30.96 -17.57 36.09
CA SER A 31 -30.11 -18.60 35.49
C SER A 31 -29.48 -18.14 34.17
N LEU A 32 -30.21 -17.38 33.35
CA LEU A 32 -29.70 -16.76 32.12
C LEU A 32 -28.77 -15.56 32.42
N ALA A 33 -29.02 -14.81 33.49
CA ALA A 33 -28.18 -13.72 33.97
C ALA A 33 -26.90 -14.25 34.63
N ASP A 34 -26.97 -15.32 35.40
CA ASP A 34 -25.84 -16.04 35.97
C ASP A 34 -25.05 -16.78 34.88
N ARG A 35 -25.72 -17.39 33.88
CA ARG A 35 -25.04 -17.92 32.68
C ARG A 35 -24.37 -16.82 31.85
N ARG A 36 -24.90 -15.59 31.84
CA ARG A 36 -24.26 -14.41 31.26
C ARG A 36 -23.11 -13.89 32.12
N SER A 37 -23.22 -13.98 33.45
CA SER A 37 -22.19 -13.58 34.42
C SER A 37 -21.02 -14.57 34.48
N THR A 38 -21.27 -15.86 34.22
CA THR A 38 -20.27 -16.92 34.10
C THR A 38 -19.89 -17.23 32.64
N MET A 39 -20.17 -16.34 31.69
CA MET A 39 -19.47 -16.43 30.40
C MET A 39 -18.00 -16.14 30.66
N ILE A 40 -17.19 -17.20 30.63
CA ILE A 40 -15.74 -17.08 30.52
C ILE A 40 -15.46 -16.13 29.36
N ASP A 41 -15.04 -14.90 29.65
CA ASP A 41 -14.68 -13.93 28.62
C ASP A 41 -13.40 -14.43 27.95
N SER A 42 -13.60 -15.20 26.90
CA SER A 42 -12.56 -15.74 26.05
C SER A 42 -12.13 -14.73 25.00
N ASN A 43 -12.85 -13.63 24.80
CA ASN A 43 -12.48 -12.69 23.76
C ASN A 43 -11.38 -11.74 24.26
N PRO A 44 -10.45 -11.32 23.38
CA PRO A 44 -9.57 -10.22 23.72
C PRO A 44 -10.36 -8.94 24.01
N PRO A 45 -9.94 -8.12 24.98
CA PRO A 45 -10.67 -6.94 25.41
C PRO A 45 -10.45 -5.76 24.44
N PHE A 46 -10.80 -5.92 23.17
CA PHE A 46 -10.53 -4.97 22.09
C PHE A 46 -11.07 -3.56 22.39
N PHE A 47 -12.34 -3.43 22.81
CA PHE A 47 -12.92 -2.12 23.10
C PHE A 47 -12.26 -1.43 24.29
N ALA A 48 -11.91 -2.19 25.33
CA ALA A 48 -11.25 -1.64 26.51
C ALA A 48 -9.81 -1.18 26.17
N ALA A 49 -9.06 -1.99 25.42
CA ALA A 49 -7.67 -1.68 25.08
C ALA A 49 -7.52 -0.61 23.98
N TYR A 50 -8.44 -0.55 23.02
CA TYR A 50 -8.37 0.36 21.87
C TYR A 50 -9.46 1.44 21.90
N GLY A 51 -10.07 1.70 23.07
CA GLY A 51 -11.21 2.60 23.20
C GLY A 51 -10.97 4.04 22.71
N SER A 52 -9.73 4.53 22.75
CA SER A 52 -9.35 5.83 22.17
C SER A 52 -9.54 5.88 20.65
N LEU A 53 -9.26 4.78 19.94
CA LEU A 53 -9.41 4.68 18.48
C LEU A 53 -10.88 4.66 18.06
N PHE A 54 -11.74 4.05 18.88
CA PHE A 54 -13.18 4.01 18.62
C PHE A 54 -13.91 5.31 18.97
N ARG A 55 -13.38 6.09 19.92
CA ARG A 55 -13.96 7.39 20.32
C ARG A 55 -13.67 8.52 19.34
N SER A 56 -12.59 8.44 18.56
CA SER A 56 -12.16 9.46 17.59
C SER A 56 -12.88 9.35 16.23
N ARG A 57 -14.10 8.81 16.24
CA ARG A 57 -14.91 8.51 15.04
C ARG A 57 -15.44 9.80 14.40
N PRO A 58 -15.16 10.08 13.11
CA PRO A 58 -15.98 11.00 12.34
C PRO A 58 -17.39 10.42 12.22
N ALA A 59 -18.45 11.23 12.34
CA ALA A 59 -19.82 10.76 12.17
C ALA A 59 -19.94 9.92 10.90
N ALA A 60 -20.49 8.71 11.02
CA ALA A 60 -20.49 7.71 9.96
C ALA A 60 -21.14 8.28 8.69
N GLY A 61 -20.31 8.58 7.68
CA GLY A 61 -20.80 8.62 6.31
C GLY A 61 -21.23 7.20 5.95
N ASN A 62 -22.39 7.06 5.30
CA ASN A 62 -22.86 5.80 4.73
C ASN A 62 -21.82 5.26 3.74
N HIS A 63 -20.83 4.51 4.23
CA HIS A 63 -20.07 3.62 3.39
C HIS A 63 -20.95 2.40 3.18
N GLU A 64 -21.78 2.46 2.13
CA GLU A 64 -22.29 1.26 1.49
C GLU A 64 -21.11 0.31 1.34
N ALA A 65 -21.24 -0.89 1.90
CA ALA A 65 -20.24 -1.93 1.71
C ALA A 65 -20.12 -2.16 0.21
N GLU A 66 -19.08 -1.62 -0.43
CA GLU A 66 -18.80 -1.87 -1.84
C GLU A 66 -18.86 -3.38 -2.04
N ALA A 67 -19.76 -3.82 -2.92
CA ALA A 67 -19.90 -5.23 -3.26
C ALA A 67 -18.56 -5.71 -3.82
N VAL A 68 -17.81 -6.45 -3.01
CA VAL A 68 -16.54 -7.04 -3.41
C VAL A 68 -16.88 -8.27 -4.23
N GLU A 69 -16.40 -8.31 -5.47
CA GLU A 69 -16.53 -9.46 -6.35
C GLU A 69 -15.97 -10.71 -5.67
N GLU A 70 -16.71 -11.80 -5.70
CA GLU A 70 -16.23 -13.11 -5.23
C GLU A 70 -15.54 -13.83 -6.38
N CYS A 71 -14.38 -14.42 -6.14
CA CYS A 71 -13.69 -15.25 -7.11
C CYS A 71 -13.37 -16.64 -6.56
N ASP A 72 -13.38 -17.61 -7.47
CA ASP A 72 -12.76 -18.91 -7.25
C ASP A 72 -11.28 -18.82 -7.64
N LEU A 73 -10.41 -19.25 -6.74
CA LEU A 73 -8.99 -19.38 -7.03
C LEU A 73 -8.76 -20.54 -7.99
N PRO A 74 -7.65 -20.54 -8.78
CA PRO A 74 -7.25 -21.73 -9.52
C PRO A 74 -7.13 -22.93 -8.57
N ILE A 75 -7.71 -24.07 -8.93
CA ILE A 75 -7.66 -25.31 -8.15
C ILE A 75 -6.72 -26.27 -8.84
N VAL A 76 -5.80 -26.86 -8.08
CA VAL A 76 -4.86 -27.88 -8.56
C VAL A 76 -5.07 -29.19 -7.80
N ASP A 77 -5.25 -30.28 -8.55
CA ASP A 77 -5.36 -31.62 -7.99
C ASP A 77 -3.99 -32.31 -7.86
N LEU A 78 -3.50 -32.45 -6.62
CA LEU A 78 -2.18 -33.03 -6.36
C LEU A 78 -2.12 -34.55 -6.49
N SER A 79 -3.26 -35.25 -6.62
CA SER A 79 -3.26 -36.69 -6.91
C SER A 79 -2.63 -37.00 -8.28
N ARG A 80 -2.71 -36.03 -9.21
CA ARG A 80 -2.14 -36.10 -10.57
C ARG A 80 -0.61 -36.15 -10.58
N LEU A 81 0.05 -35.82 -9.47
CA LEU A 81 1.52 -35.92 -9.35
C LEU A 81 2.03 -37.37 -9.23
N SER A 82 1.14 -38.35 -9.10
CA SER A 82 1.51 -39.77 -9.01
C SER A 82 1.55 -40.46 -10.38
N ASP A 83 1.07 -39.82 -11.44
CA ASP A 83 1.06 -40.31 -12.82
C ASP A 83 2.04 -39.49 -13.67
N GLU A 84 3.00 -40.11 -14.36
CA GLU A 84 4.09 -39.39 -15.04
C GLU A 84 3.60 -38.39 -16.10
N LEU A 85 2.57 -38.76 -16.89
CA LEU A 85 2.02 -37.91 -17.94
C LEU A 85 1.24 -36.73 -17.35
N GLN A 86 0.45 -36.96 -16.31
CA GLN A 86 -0.33 -35.92 -15.67
C GLN A 86 0.49 -35.05 -14.71
N ALA A 87 1.59 -35.57 -14.17
CA ALA A 87 2.45 -34.87 -13.23
C ALA A 87 3.02 -33.60 -13.85
N GLU A 88 3.54 -33.68 -15.07
CA GLU A 88 4.11 -32.51 -15.76
C GLU A 88 3.06 -31.43 -16.04
N GLN A 89 1.82 -31.82 -16.34
CA GLN A 89 0.73 -30.87 -16.49
C GLN A 89 0.33 -30.24 -15.15
N CYS A 90 0.24 -31.04 -14.08
CA CYS A 90 -0.02 -30.54 -12.73
C CYS A 90 1.06 -29.56 -12.26
N LYS A 91 2.34 -29.85 -12.52
CA LYS A 91 3.46 -28.94 -12.21
C LYS A 91 3.33 -27.61 -12.93
N ARG A 92 3.00 -27.64 -14.24
CA ARG A 92 2.74 -26.41 -15.02
C ARG A 92 1.57 -25.60 -14.48
N GLU A 93 0.50 -26.25 -14.03
CA GLU A 93 -0.64 -25.57 -13.40
C GLU A 93 -0.23 -24.86 -12.10
N ILE A 94 0.58 -25.51 -11.25
CA ILE A 94 1.13 -24.90 -10.02
C ILE A 94 1.96 -23.66 -10.34
N VAL A 95 2.90 -23.78 -11.27
CA VAL A 95 3.77 -22.66 -11.71
C VAL A 95 2.92 -21.53 -12.28
N THR A 96 1.97 -21.84 -13.16
CA THR A 96 1.08 -20.85 -13.78
C THR A 96 0.25 -20.12 -12.74
N ALA A 97 -0.31 -20.84 -11.76
CA ALA A 97 -1.11 -20.23 -10.72
C ALA A 97 -0.27 -19.33 -9.79
N ALA A 98 0.94 -19.77 -9.40
CA ALA A 98 1.88 -18.96 -8.63
C ALA A 98 2.34 -17.69 -9.37
N SER A 99 2.50 -17.76 -10.69
CA SER A 99 2.91 -16.62 -11.53
C SER A 99 1.78 -15.66 -11.88
N ALA A 100 0.58 -16.17 -12.18
CA ALA A 100 -0.54 -15.34 -12.65
C ALA A 100 -1.39 -14.81 -11.49
N TRP A 101 -1.51 -15.59 -10.41
CA TRP A 101 -2.35 -15.26 -9.26
C TRP A 101 -1.57 -15.04 -7.99
N GLY A 102 -0.46 -15.76 -7.77
CA GLY A 102 0.22 -15.76 -6.48
C GLY A 102 -0.54 -16.47 -5.36
N PHE A 103 -1.77 -16.92 -5.66
CA PHE A 103 -2.71 -17.62 -4.78
C PHE A 103 -3.38 -18.73 -5.59
N PHE A 104 -3.52 -19.91 -5.00
CA PHE A 104 -4.27 -21.02 -5.58
C PHE A 104 -4.75 -21.99 -4.51
N GLN A 105 -5.73 -22.82 -4.85
CA GLN A 105 -6.22 -23.90 -4.00
C GLN A 105 -5.62 -25.23 -4.45
N ILE A 106 -5.41 -26.13 -3.50
CA ILE A 106 -5.02 -27.51 -3.76
C ILE A 106 -6.02 -28.48 -3.15
N VAL A 107 -6.30 -29.56 -3.89
CA VAL A 107 -7.09 -30.72 -3.44
C VAL A 107 -6.23 -31.98 -3.49
N ASN A 108 -6.69 -33.04 -2.83
CA ASN A 108 -5.98 -34.32 -2.76
C ASN A 108 -4.51 -34.17 -2.32
N HIS A 109 -4.28 -33.24 -1.38
CA HIS A 109 -2.96 -32.82 -0.94
C HIS A 109 -2.26 -33.83 -0.01
N GLY A 110 -2.90 -34.96 0.31
CA GLY A 110 -2.32 -36.06 1.08
C GLY A 110 -2.24 -35.82 2.60
N ILE A 111 -2.84 -34.74 3.11
CA ILE A 111 -3.01 -34.55 4.56
C ILE A 111 -4.34 -35.21 4.94
N PRO A 112 -4.36 -36.18 5.87
CA PRO A 112 -5.61 -36.84 6.26
C PRO A 112 -6.59 -35.86 6.91
N ASN A 113 -7.86 -35.90 6.50
CA ASN A 113 -8.91 -35.02 7.04
C ASN A 113 -9.02 -35.12 8.57
N GLY A 114 -8.86 -36.32 9.15
CA GLY A 114 -8.88 -36.51 10.60
C GLY A 114 -7.75 -35.78 11.37
N VAL A 115 -6.66 -35.36 10.71
CA VAL A 115 -5.65 -34.48 11.32
C VAL A 115 -6.16 -33.04 11.36
N LEU A 116 -6.77 -32.56 10.28
CA LEU A 116 -7.34 -31.21 10.19
C LEU A 116 -8.52 -31.05 11.16
N ASP A 117 -9.38 -32.07 11.28
CA ASP A 117 -10.53 -32.05 12.20
C ASP A 117 -10.10 -32.02 13.67
N ARG A 118 -9.13 -32.87 14.04
CA ARG A 118 -8.56 -32.86 15.41
C ARG A 118 -7.86 -31.55 15.71
N LEU A 119 -7.12 -31.00 14.74
CA LEU A 119 -6.49 -29.69 14.89
C LEU A 119 -7.54 -28.61 15.14
N ARG A 120 -8.63 -28.63 14.36
CA ARG A 120 -9.70 -27.65 14.50
C ARG A 120 -10.35 -27.72 15.89
N ALA A 121 -10.64 -28.93 16.37
CA ALA A 121 -11.18 -29.13 17.71
C ALA A 121 -10.22 -28.58 18.79
N GLU A 122 -8.93 -28.87 18.68
CA GLU A 122 -7.92 -28.38 19.62
C GLU A 122 -7.71 -26.86 19.53
N GLN A 123 -7.75 -26.28 18.33
CA GLN A 123 -7.69 -24.84 18.10
C GLN A 123 -8.88 -24.13 18.78
N VAL A 124 -10.09 -24.63 18.59
CA VAL A 124 -11.29 -24.09 19.25
C VAL A 124 -11.15 -24.22 20.77
N ARG A 125 -10.77 -25.39 21.28
CA ARG A 125 -10.58 -25.63 22.72
C ARG A 125 -9.56 -24.68 23.34
N ALA A 126 -8.46 -24.40 22.62
CA ALA A 126 -7.44 -23.45 23.02
C ALA A 126 -7.98 -22.02 23.11
N PHE A 127 -8.64 -21.53 22.06
CA PHE A 127 -9.14 -20.16 22.02
C PHE A 127 -10.36 -19.91 22.90
N ARG A 128 -11.11 -20.94 23.29
CA ARG A 128 -12.25 -20.83 24.22
C ARG A 128 -11.83 -20.71 25.69
N GLN A 129 -10.54 -20.85 26.01
CA GLN A 129 -10.05 -20.53 27.35
C GLN A 129 -10.25 -19.05 27.70
N PRO A 130 -10.36 -18.69 29.00
CA PRO A 130 -10.42 -17.30 29.44
C PRO A 130 -9.28 -16.47 28.86
N PHE A 131 -9.56 -15.24 28.41
CA PHE A 131 -8.55 -14.36 27.79
C PHE A 131 -7.30 -14.23 28.67
N LYS A 132 -7.49 -14.01 29.98
CA LYS A 132 -6.39 -13.87 30.94
C LYS A 132 -5.48 -15.10 30.95
N LYS A 133 -6.04 -16.32 30.87
CA LYS A 133 -5.23 -17.54 30.77
C LYS A 133 -4.43 -17.59 29.48
N LYS A 134 -5.04 -17.25 28.35
CA LYS A 134 -4.35 -17.22 27.05
C LYS A 134 -3.23 -16.18 27.00
N ALA A 135 -3.42 -15.03 27.66
CA ALA A 135 -2.47 -13.93 27.71
C ALA A 135 -1.34 -14.12 28.74
N ASP A 136 -1.63 -14.72 29.90
CA ASP A 136 -0.68 -14.86 31.02
C ASP A 136 0.08 -16.20 31.02
N GLU A 137 -0.44 -17.25 30.35
CA GLU A 137 0.09 -18.61 30.49
C GLU A 137 1.06 -19.02 29.37
N LYS A 138 2.02 -19.89 29.73
CA LYS A 138 2.73 -20.83 28.83
C LYS A 138 1.77 -21.92 28.31
N PHE A 139 0.59 -21.52 27.84
CA PHE A 139 -0.46 -22.41 27.40
C PHE A 139 0.06 -23.28 26.25
N LEU A 140 -0.25 -24.59 26.28
CA LEU A 140 0.27 -25.65 25.39
C LEU A 140 1.77 -26.00 25.52
N GLY A 141 2.48 -25.41 26.50
CA GLY A 141 3.93 -25.62 26.67
C GLY A 141 4.78 -24.85 25.66
N PHE A 142 4.18 -23.90 24.93
CA PHE A 142 4.91 -22.95 24.09
C PHE A 142 5.44 -21.79 24.95
N LEU A 143 6.54 -21.16 24.50
CA LEU A 143 7.14 -20.02 25.19
C LEU A 143 6.13 -18.84 25.31
N GLY A 144 6.29 -18.01 26.34
CA GLY A 144 5.34 -16.96 26.74
C GLY A 144 5.00 -15.91 25.68
N ASP A 145 5.77 -15.80 24.60
CA ASP A 145 5.56 -14.80 23.54
C ASP A 145 4.78 -15.33 22.31
N SER A 146 4.17 -16.51 22.44
CA SER A 146 3.45 -17.17 21.34
C SER A 146 2.06 -16.58 21.08
N TYR A 147 1.33 -16.16 22.11
CA TYR A 147 -0.01 -15.59 21.97
C TYR A 147 0.04 -14.09 21.64
N ARG A 148 -0.74 -13.67 20.63
CA ARG A 148 -0.84 -12.28 20.17
C ARG A 148 -2.27 -11.92 19.86
N TRP A 149 -2.65 -10.67 20.06
CA TRP A 149 -3.98 -10.17 19.69
C TRP A 149 -3.94 -8.67 19.42
N GLY A 150 -4.88 -8.20 18.59
CA GLY A 150 -4.93 -6.78 18.23
C GLY A 150 -3.68 -6.29 17.51
N ALA A 151 -3.35 -5.02 17.74
CA ALA A 151 -2.14 -4.37 17.25
C ALA A 151 -1.71 -3.31 18.28
N PRO A 152 -0.78 -3.62 19.20
CA PRO A 152 -0.41 -2.72 20.31
C PRO A 152 0.06 -1.34 19.88
N THR A 153 0.60 -1.20 18.67
CA THR A 153 1.12 0.05 18.11
C THR A 153 0.14 0.75 17.17
N ALA A 154 -1.12 0.31 17.10
CA ALA A 154 -2.11 0.90 16.20
C ALA A 154 -2.49 2.32 16.64
N THR A 155 -2.36 3.29 15.73
CA THR A 155 -2.79 4.68 15.93
C THR A 155 -4.11 5.01 15.22
N SER A 156 -4.64 4.07 14.43
CA SER A 156 -5.93 4.19 13.75
C SER A 156 -6.60 2.82 13.58
N LEU A 157 -7.93 2.81 13.38
CA LEU A 157 -8.68 1.57 13.12
C LEU A 157 -8.21 0.82 11.87
N LYS A 158 -7.63 1.52 10.89
CA LYS A 158 -7.03 0.91 9.68
C LYS A 158 -5.78 0.08 9.96
N GLN A 159 -5.14 0.28 11.11
CA GLN A 159 -3.97 -0.48 11.57
C GLN A 159 -4.34 -1.57 12.59
N LEU A 160 -5.58 -1.60 13.06
CA LEU A 160 -6.05 -2.57 14.04
C LEU A 160 -6.51 -3.85 13.35
N SER A 161 -6.07 -4.99 13.88
CA SER A 161 -6.58 -6.31 13.48
C SER A 161 -7.48 -6.89 14.56
N TRP A 162 -8.73 -7.20 14.21
CA TRP A 162 -9.71 -7.88 15.07
C TRP A 162 -9.46 -9.39 15.10
N LEU A 163 -8.27 -9.77 15.57
CA LEU A 163 -7.82 -11.15 15.65
C LEU A 163 -7.06 -11.43 16.95
N GLU A 164 -7.05 -12.70 17.30
CA GLU A 164 -6.08 -13.31 18.21
C GLU A 164 -5.40 -14.49 17.52
N ALA A 165 -4.14 -14.78 17.88
CA ALA A 165 -3.35 -15.80 17.24
C ALA A 165 -2.31 -16.43 18.18
N TYR A 166 -2.05 -17.73 17.98
CA TYR A 166 -0.87 -18.42 18.51
C TYR A 166 0.17 -18.55 17.40
N HIS A 167 1.35 -17.93 17.59
CA HIS A 167 2.54 -18.12 16.76
C HIS A 167 3.40 -19.22 17.38
N ILE A 168 3.57 -20.32 16.66
CA ILE A 168 4.20 -21.54 17.14
C ILE A 168 5.44 -21.82 16.28
N PRO A 169 6.65 -21.41 16.72
CA PRO A 169 7.89 -21.77 16.06
C PRO A 169 8.11 -23.29 16.09
N LEU A 170 8.50 -23.88 14.97
CA LEU A 170 8.76 -25.32 14.90
C LEU A 170 10.17 -25.70 15.40
N SER A 171 11.01 -24.72 15.73
CA SER A 171 12.26 -24.93 16.47
C SER A 171 12.04 -25.36 17.93
N SER A 172 10.88 -25.02 18.51
CA SER A 172 10.59 -25.22 19.94
C SER A 172 10.04 -26.62 20.28
N ALA A 173 10.02 -27.55 19.32
CA ALA A 173 9.53 -28.91 19.54
C ALA A 173 10.40 -29.75 20.51
N THR A 174 11.55 -29.26 20.96
CA THR A 174 12.57 -30.01 21.72
C THR A 174 12.45 -30.02 23.25
N HIS A 175 11.45 -29.37 23.87
CA HIS A 175 11.29 -29.45 25.35
C HIS A 175 10.27 -30.51 25.77
N PRO A 176 10.67 -31.60 26.48
CA PRO A 176 9.84 -32.75 26.83
C PRO A 176 9.05 -32.55 28.14
N ALA A 177 8.42 -31.40 28.33
CA ALA A 177 7.58 -31.17 29.51
C ALA A 177 6.13 -30.92 29.07
N THR A 178 5.29 -31.93 29.28
CA THR A 178 3.83 -32.01 29.03
C THR A 178 3.41 -32.27 27.57
N THR A 179 3.26 -33.55 27.21
CA THR A 179 2.60 -34.00 25.97
C THR A 179 1.09 -33.79 26.08
N SER A 180 0.64 -32.55 25.91
CA SER A 180 -0.80 -32.31 25.72
C SER A 180 -1.25 -32.85 24.37
N THR A 181 -2.48 -33.37 24.28
CA THR A 181 -3.11 -33.85 23.03
C THR A 181 -2.98 -32.84 21.89
N CYS A 182 -3.15 -31.55 22.20
CA CYS A 182 -3.00 -30.45 21.26
C CYS A 182 -1.59 -30.37 20.66
N ARG A 183 -0.54 -30.52 21.46
CA ARG A 183 0.85 -30.47 20.98
C ARG A 183 1.16 -31.63 20.02
N CYS A 184 0.67 -32.84 20.32
CA CYS A 184 0.80 -33.99 19.41
C CYS A 184 0.11 -33.73 18.06
N VAL A 185 -1.09 -33.16 18.07
CA VAL A 185 -1.84 -32.83 16.85
C VAL A 185 -1.13 -31.73 16.05
N ILE A 186 -0.60 -30.69 16.71
CA ILE A 186 0.19 -29.63 16.06
C ILE A 186 1.48 -30.20 15.43
N GLU A 187 2.15 -31.13 16.11
CA GLU A 187 3.36 -31.79 15.60
C GLU A 187 3.07 -32.68 14.38
N GLU A 188 1.98 -33.46 14.44
CA GLU A 188 1.51 -34.29 13.34
C GLU A 188 1.14 -33.45 12.12
N LEU A 189 0.38 -32.37 12.32
CA LEU A 189 0.01 -31.43 11.27
C LEU A 189 1.25 -30.74 10.68
N SER A 190 2.11 -30.16 11.51
CA SER A 190 3.29 -29.44 11.02
C SER A 190 4.23 -30.37 10.26
N SER A 191 4.30 -31.65 10.62
CA SER A 191 5.05 -32.66 9.84
C SER A 191 4.42 -32.87 8.47
N ALA A 192 3.09 -32.98 8.39
CA ALA A 192 2.37 -33.16 7.13
C ALA A 192 2.47 -31.92 6.24
N MET A 193 2.28 -30.72 6.80
CA MET A 193 2.42 -29.44 6.10
C MET A 193 3.85 -29.20 5.61
N SER A 194 4.87 -29.57 6.40
CA SER A 194 6.27 -29.47 5.97
C SER A 194 6.54 -30.33 4.73
N ARG A 195 6.11 -31.60 4.72
CA ARG A 195 6.30 -32.48 3.55
C ARG A 195 5.56 -31.96 2.32
N LEU A 196 4.34 -31.44 2.51
CA LEU A 196 3.57 -30.82 1.43
C LEU A 196 4.27 -29.58 0.88
N ALA A 197 4.74 -28.70 1.77
CA ALA A 197 5.50 -27.51 1.41
C ALA A 197 6.78 -27.86 0.66
N ASP A 198 7.55 -28.85 1.12
CA ASP A 198 8.78 -29.29 0.45
C ASP A 198 8.48 -29.76 -0.99
N ARG A 199 7.39 -30.50 -1.20
CA ARG A 199 6.96 -30.94 -2.53
C ARG A 199 6.57 -29.77 -3.43
N LEU A 200 5.77 -28.83 -2.94
CA LEU A 200 5.34 -27.66 -3.70
C LEU A 200 6.51 -26.74 -4.03
N MET A 201 7.40 -26.51 -3.07
CA MET A 201 8.60 -25.70 -3.26
C MET A 201 9.55 -26.32 -4.27
N GLY A 202 9.72 -27.66 -4.28
CA GLY A 202 10.49 -28.37 -5.29
C GLY A 202 9.94 -28.14 -6.71
N ILE A 203 8.62 -28.28 -6.89
CA ILE A 203 7.95 -28.03 -8.17
C ILE A 203 8.12 -26.58 -8.63
N LEU A 204 7.96 -25.61 -7.72
CA LEU A 204 8.14 -24.20 -8.03
C LEU A 204 9.61 -23.85 -8.32
N ALA A 205 10.58 -24.56 -7.72
CA ALA A 205 12.00 -24.42 -8.05
C ALA A 205 12.31 -24.97 -9.44
N GLU A 206 11.77 -26.15 -9.78
CA GLU A 206 11.87 -26.75 -11.12
C GLU A 206 11.32 -25.78 -12.18
N GLY A 207 10.20 -25.10 -11.89
CA GLY A 207 9.62 -24.05 -12.74
C GLY A 207 10.53 -22.85 -13.00
N LEU A 208 11.57 -22.64 -12.17
CA LEU A 208 12.61 -21.63 -12.36
C LEU A 208 13.88 -22.19 -13.04
N GLY A 209 13.88 -23.46 -13.42
CA GLY A 209 15.08 -24.16 -13.91
C GLY A 209 16.10 -24.46 -12.80
N SER A 210 15.69 -24.45 -11.54
CA SER A 210 16.52 -24.81 -10.38
C SER A 210 16.26 -26.27 -9.96
N ASP A 211 17.30 -26.94 -9.48
CA ASP A 211 17.23 -28.30 -8.90
C ASP A 211 16.62 -28.33 -7.47
N GLY A 212 16.23 -27.18 -6.93
CA GLY A 212 15.63 -27.04 -5.61
C GLY A 212 16.59 -27.20 -4.43
N SER A 213 17.90 -27.38 -4.68
CA SER A 213 18.93 -27.49 -3.64
C SER A 213 18.91 -26.29 -2.68
N TYR A 214 18.86 -25.08 -3.24
CA TYR A 214 18.79 -23.84 -2.48
C TYR A 214 17.65 -23.83 -1.44
N ILE A 215 16.45 -24.28 -1.82
CA ILE A 215 15.32 -24.28 -0.89
C ILE A 215 15.51 -25.35 0.19
N LYS A 216 15.95 -26.56 -0.17
CA LYS A 216 16.19 -27.64 0.79
C LYS A 216 17.23 -27.24 1.85
N ASP A 217 18.27 -26.54 1.44
CA ASP A 217 19.37 -26.14 2.33
C ASP A 217 18.99 -24.99 3.27
N ASN A 218 18.12 -24.08 2.80
CA ASN A 218 17.81 -22.84 3.51
C ASN A 218 16.45 -22.85 4.24
N CYS A 219 15.44 -23.57 3.75
CA CYS A 219 14.08 -23.60 4.30
C CYS A 219 13.85 -24.88 5.10
N LYS A 220 14.56 -25.02 6.22
CA LYS A 220 14.41 -26.18 7.09
C LYS A 220 13.13 -26.08 7.91
N ARG A 221 12.57 -27.21 8.32
CA ARG A 221 11.35 -27.21 9.15
C ARG A 221 11.48 -26.37 10.42
N ASN A 222 12.64 -26.36 11.07
CA ASN A 222 12.88 -25.60 12.30
C ASN A 222 12.96 -24.07 12.11
N THR A 223 13.09 -23.57 10.88
CA THR A 223 13.00 -22.13 10.57
C THR A 223 11.57 -21.68 10.26
N CYS A 224 10.66 -22.64 10.05
CA CYS A 224 9.25 -22.42 9.77
C CYS A 224 8.43 -22.26 11.07
N TYR A 225 7.20 -21.77 10.92
CA TYR A 225 6.27 -21.63 12.06
C TYR A 225 4.82 -21.83 11.62
N LEU A 226 3.99 -22.24 12.57
CA LEU A 226 2.53 -22.28 12.44
C LEU A 226 1.91 -21.05 13.09
N ARG A 227 0.83 -20.53 12.50
CA ARG A 227 -0.03 -19.52 13.12
C ARG A 227 -1.47 -20.03 13.16
N LEU A 228 -1.96 -20.29 14.37
CA LEU A 228 -3.38 -20.54 14.61
C LEU A 228 -4.06 -19.19 14.79
N ASN A 229 -5.06 -18.86 13.98
CA ASN A 229 -5.79 -17.59 14.03
C ASN A 229 -7.23 -17.80 14.46
N ARG A 230 -7.76 -16.92 15.31
CA ARG A 230 -9.19 -16.76 15.55
C ARG A 230 -9.59 -15.30 15.32
N TYR A 231 -10.71 -15.13 14.61
CA TYR A 231 -11.36 -13.86 14.37
C TYR A 231 -12.72 -13.91 15.08
N PRO A 232 -12.85 -13.30 16.27
CA PRO A 232 -14.13 -13.23 16.97
C PRO A 232 -15.16 -12.39 16.18
N PRO A 233 -16.46 -12.56 16.43
CA PRO A 233 -17.47 -11.66 15.88
C PRO A 233 -17.16 -10.20 16.25
N CYS A 234 -17.34 -9.29 15.31
CA CYS A 234 -16.94 -7.88 15.43
C CYS A 234 -18.18 -6.97 15.34
N PRO A 235 -18.62 -6.33 16.44
CA PRO A 235 -19.79 -5.45 16.42
C PRO A 235 -19.67 -4.22 15.51
N VAL A 236 -18.44 -3.87 15.11
CA VAL A 236 -18.10 -2.75 14.22
C VAL A 236 -17.49 -3.24 12.91
N ALA A 237 -17.98 -4.39 12.42
CA ALA A 237 -17.54 -4.95 11.15
C ALA A 237 -17.69 -3.93 10.01
N GLY A 238 -16.68 -3.86 9.13
CA GLY A 238 -16.56 -2.85 8.08
C GLY A 238 -15.66 -1.66 8.45
N GLU A 239 -15.46 -1.37 9.74
CA GLU A 239 -14.54 -0.31 10.20
C GLU A 239 -13.15 -0.85 10.54
N VAL A 240 -13.07 -2.12 10.95
CA VAL A 240 -11.84 -2.79 11.38
C VAL A 240 -11.63 -4.05 10.56
N PHE A 241 -10.39 -4.34 10.20
CA PHE A 241 -10.03 -5.57 9.52
C PHE A 241 -10.00 -6.74 10.50
N GLY A 242 -10.38 -7.94 10.06
CA GLY A 242 -9.99 -9.17 10.75
C GLY A 242 -8.47 -9.28 10.81
N LEU A 243 -7.79 -9.08 9.67
CA LEU A 243 -6.35 -8.92 9.56
C LEU A 243 -6.06 -7.84 8.50
N VAL A 244 -5.24 -6.86 8.86
CA VAL A 244 -4.91 -5.70 8.00
C VAL A 244 -4.31 -6.12 6.64
N PRO A 245 -4.43 -5.28 5.59
CA PRO A 245 -3.74 -5.47 4.32
C PRO A 245 -2.23 -5.70 4.50
N HIS A 246 -1.72 -6.79 3.94
CA HIS A 246 -0.29 -7.14 3.97
C HIS A 246 0.08 -8.10 2.84
N THR A 247 1.38 -8.27 2.62
CA THR A 247 1.95 -9.44 1.94
C THR A 247 2.69 -10.30 2.96
N ASP A 248 2.79 -11.60 2.70
CA ASP A 248 3.59 -12.49 3.55
C ASP A 248 5.08 -12.31 3.29
N SER A 249 5.88 -12.31 4.36
CA SER A 249 7.34 -12.12 4.29
C SER A 249 8.11 -13.42 4.08
N ASP A 250 7.44 -14.55 3.86
CA ASP A 250 8.01 -15.88 3.78
C ASP A 250 8.31 -16.28 2.32
N PHE A 251 8.59 -17.56 2.06
CA PHE A 251 8.60 -18.09 0.68
C PHE A 251 7.20 -18.51 0.23
N LEU A 252 6.53 -19.30 1.05
CA LEU A 252 5.25 -19.91 0.71
C LEU A 252 4.43 -20.13 1.97
N THR A 253 3.17 -19.75 1.93
CA THR A 253 2.20 -20.02 3.00
C THR A 253 1.24 -21.13 2.56
N VAL A 254 1.00 -22.09 3.45
CA VAL A 254 -0.05 -23.12 3.33
C VAL A 254 -1.15 -22.81 4.35
N LEU A 255 -2.32 -22.41 3.86
CA LEU A 255 -3.45 -21.94 4.65
C LEU A 255 -4.60 -22.95 4.65
N CYS A 256 -4.97 -23.41 5.84
CA CYS A 256 -6.23 -24.09 6.11
C CYS A 256 -7.21 -23.06 6.69
N GLN A 257 -8.42 -22.95 6.14
CA GLN A 257 -9.48 -22.07 6.66
C GLN A 257 -10.78 -22.84 6.84
N ASP A 258 -11.73 -22.28 7.59
CA ASP A 258 -13.11 -22.76 7.61
C ASP A 258 -13.95 -22.14 6.49
N ASP A 259 -15.24 -22.42 6.55
CA ASP A 259 -16.25 -22.02 5.56
C ASP A 259 -16.75 -20.57 5.75
N VAL A 260 -16.18 -19.82 6.71
CA VAL A 260 -16.55 -18.41 6.92
C VAL A 260 -15.74 -17.53 5.99
N ILE A 261 -16.45 -16.84 5.08
CA ILE A 261 -15.84 -15.89 4.16
C ILE A 261 -15.14 -14.76 4.93
N GLY A 262 -13.98 -14.34 4.43
CA GLY A 262 -13.24 -13.25 5.04
C GLY A 262 -11.94 -12.89 4.33
N LEU A 263 -11.25 -13.88 3.74
CA LEU A 263 -10.03 -13.63 2.97
C LEU A 263 -10.36 -12.84 1.71
N GLN A 264 -9.62 -11.75 1.50
CA GLN A 264 -9.64 -10.96 0.27
C GLN A 264 -8.23 -10.76 -0.25
N LEU A 265 -8.05 -10.85 -1.56
CA LEU A 265 -6.79 -10.58 -2.24
C LEU A 265 -6.93 -9.38 -3.17
N LYS A 266 -5.82 -8.70 -3.45
CA LYS A 266 -5.79 -7.55 -4.34
C LYS A 266 -5.30 -7.95 -5.72
N LYS A 267 -6.16 -7.83 -6.73
CA LYS A 267 -5.86 -8.17 -8.13
C LYS A 267 -6.35 -7.07 -9.06
N GLY A 268 -5.50 -6.63 -9.98
CA GLY A 268 -5.83 -5.52 -10.90
C GLY A 268 -6.16 -4.21 -10.18
N GLY A 269 -5.60 -3.98 -9.00
CA GLY A 269 -5.88 -2.81 -8.17
C GLY A 269 -7.19 -2.88 -7.36
N ARG A 270 -7.98 -3.94 -7.51
CA ARG A 270 -9.25 -4.15 -6.80
C ARG A 270 -9.12 -5.26 -5.77
N TRP A 271 -9.87 -5.14 -4.67
CA TRP A 271 -10.05 -6.23 -3.72
C TRP A 271 -11.03 -7.24 -4.27
N ILE A 272 -10.76 -8.53 -4.08
CA ILE A 272 -11.61 -9.65 -4.52
C ILE A 272 -11.71 -10.62 -3.35
N ALA A 273 -12.92 -11.08 -3.05
CA ALA A 273 -13.20 -12.02 -1.97
C ALA A 273 -12.96 -13.46 -2.43
N VAL A 274 -12.21 -14.23 -1.64
CA VAL A 274 -11.94 -15.63 -1.93
C VAL A 274 -13.06 -16.48 -1.35
N ARG A 275 -13.76 -17.23 -2.20
CA ARG A 275 -14.79 -18.17 -1.75
C ARG A 275 -14.14 -19.30 -0.95
N PRO A 276 -14.60 -19.59 0.29
CA PRO A 276 -14.19 -20.79 1.00
C PRO A 276 -14.58 -22.04 0.21
N ASN A 277 -13.65 -22.98 0.09
CA ASN A 277 -13.86 -24.24 -0.60
C ASN A 277 -13.50 -25.39 0.36
N PRO A 278 -14.51 -26.12 0.90
CA PRO A 278 -14.29 -27.19 1.87
C PRO A 278 -13.31 -28.25 1.35
N GLY A 279 -12.42 -28.72 2.22
CA GLY A 279 -11.44 -29.76 1.87
C GLY A 279 -10.29 -29.29 0.97
N THR A 280 -10.14 -27.98 0.75
CA THR A 280 -8.99 -27.40 0.06
C THR A 280 -8.01 -26.75 1.05
N LEU A 281 -6.74 -26.69 0.64
CA LEU A 281 -5.77 -25.77 1.24
C LEU A 281 -5.48 -24.64 0.25
N ILE A 282 -5.30 -23.43 0.76
CA ILE A 282 -4.87 -22.28 -0.04
C ILE A 282 -3.36 -22.18 0.06
N ILE A 283 -2.70 -22.03 -1.09
CA ILE A 283 -1.28 -21.75 -1.21
C ILE A 283 -1.12 -20.30 -1.65
N ASN A 284 -0.23 -19.56 -1.00
CA ASN A 284 0.18 -18.26 -1.49
C ASN A 284 1.69 -18.03 -1.43
N VAL A 285 2.17 -17.28 -2.40
CA VAL A 285 3.58 -16.92 -2.54
C VAL A 285 3.89 -15.74 -1.64
N GLY A 286 5.02 -15.81 -0.93
CA GLY A 286 5.55 -14.73 -0.11
C GLY A 286 6.61 -13.89 -0.81
N ASP A 287 6.96 -12.77 -0.18
CA ASP A 287 7.89 -11.78 -0.73
C ASP A 287 9.27 -12.35 -1.04
N LEU A 288 9.79 -13.26 -0.21
CA LEU A 288 11.12 -13.81 -0.43
C LEU A 288 11.15 -14.67 -1.68
N PHE A 289 10.08 -15.43 -1.94
CA PHE A 289 10.00 -16.23 -3.15
C PHE A 289 9.76 -15.37 -4.38
N GLN A 290 8.97 -14.30 -4.28
CA GLN A 290 8.90 -13.30 -5.36
C GLN A 290 10.29 -12.72 -5.66
N ALA A 291 11.08 -12.38 -4.64
CA ALA A 291 12.42 -11.84 -4.84
C ALA A 291 13.37 -12.87 -5.46
N TRP A 292 13.38 -14.09 -4.93
CA TRP A 292 14.24 -15.18 -5.41
C TRP A 292 13.88 -15.62 -6.84
N SER A 293 12.60 -15.61 -7.20
CA SER A 293 12.11 -15.90 -8.56
C SER A 293 12.25 -14.74 -9.55
N ASN A 294 12.93 -13.65 -9.16
CA ASN A 294 13.04 -12.41 -9.94
C ASN A 294 11.70 -11.82 -10.38
N GLY A 295 10.67 -11.94 -9.55
CA GLY A 295 9.34 -11.45 -9.85
C GLY A 295 8.49 -12.38 -10.71
N LEU A 296 8.93 -13.60 -11.03
CA LEU A 296 8.10 -14.56 -11.77
C LEU A 296 6.88 -14.98 -10.94
N TYR A 297 7.08 -15.36 -9.68
CA TYR A 297 6.01 -15.68 -8.74
C TYR A 297 5.55 -14.43 -7.99
N LYS A 298 4.25 -14.31 -7.72
CA LYS A 298 3.65 -13.06 -7.23
C LYS A 298 3.27 -13.15 -5.76
N SER A 299 3.94 -12.39 -4.93
CA SER A 299 3.48 -12.06 -3.59
C SER A 299 2.35 -11.03 -3.68
N VAL A 300 1.13 -11.43 -3.29
CA VAL A 300 -0.07 -10.62 -3.47
C VAL A 300 -0.56 -10.06 -2.15
N GLU A 301 -0.86 -8.76 -2.18
CA GLU A 301 -1.45 -8.06 -1.05
C GLU A 301 -2.83 -8.65 -0.73
N HIS A 302 -3.03 -9.07 0.50
CA HIS A 302 -4.25 -9.71 0.97
C HIS A 302 -4.63 -9.20 2.36
N ARG A 303 -5.91 -9.35 2.71
CA ARG A 303 -6.49 -8.95 4.01
C ARG A 303 -7.54 -9.94 4.45
N VAL A 304 -7.95 -9.87 5.70
CA VAL A 304 -9.13 -10.60 6.20
C VAL A 304 -10.14 -9.59 6.70
N MET A 305 -11.38 -9.68 6.22
CA MET A 305 -12.49 -8.86 6.71
C MET A 305 -13.02 -9.39 8.04
N SER A 306 -13.41 -8.47 8.92
CA SER A 306 -14.12 -8.83 10.14
C SER A 306 -15.57 -9.20 9.81
N ASN A 307 -16.17 -10.07 10.62
CA ASN A 307 -17.55 -10.52 10.43
C ASN A 307 -18.37 -10.16 11.67
N PRO A 308 -19.58 -9.58 11.54
CA PRO A 308 -20.35 -9.12 12.69
C PRO A 308 -21.02 -10.24 13.48
N ARG A 309 -21.18 -11.44 12.90
CA ARG A 309 -21.98 -12.52 13.48
C ARG A 309 -21.20 -13.81 13.67
N LEU A 310 -20.40 -14.17 12.68
CA LEU A 310 -19.71 -15.45 12.63
C LEU A 310 -18.28 -15.30 13.13
N GLU A 311 -17.84 -16.24 13.96
CA GLU A 311 -16.44 -16.40 14.26
C GLU A 311 -15.75 -17.19 13.13
N ARG A 312 -14.49 -16.87 12.87
CA ARG A 312 -13.69 -17.53 11.85
C ARG A 312 -12.39 -18.03 12.47
N PHE A 313 -11.91 -19.19 12.05
CA PHE A 313 -10.57 -19.65 12.38
C PHE A 313 -9.83 -20.14 11.14
N SER A 314 -8.52 -20.01 11.20
CA SER A 314 -7.61 -20.52 10.17
C SER A 314 -6.29 -20.95 10.79
N VAL A 315 -5.54 -21.74 10.05
CA VAL A 315 -4.20 -22.18 10.39
C VAL A 315 -3.30 -21.95 9.19
N ALA A 316 -2.22 -21.20 9.38
CA ALA A 316 -1.25 -20.91 8.35
C ALA A 316 0.11 -21.52 8.71
N TYR A 317 0.70 -22.28 7.80
CA TYR A 317 2.09 -22.76 7.87
C TYR A 317 2.95 -21.89 6.97
N PHE A 318 3.96 -21.23 7.54
CA PHE A 318 4.85 -20.31 6.82
C PHE A 318 6.19 -20.97 6.55
N VAL A 319 6.56 -21.10 5.27
CA VAL A 319 7.85 -21.62 4.83
C VAL A 319 8.88 -20.49 4.87
N CYS A 320 9.71 -20.48 5.91
CA CYS A 320 10.70 -19.43 6.12
C CYS A 320 12.13 -19.97 6.01
N PRO A 321 13.08 -19.21 5.45
CA PRO A 321 14.49 -19.55 5.53
C PRO A 321 15.08 -19.14 6.91
N SER A 322 16.35 -19.43 7.15
CA SER A 322 17.06 -18.82 8.29
C SER A 322 17.27 -17.33 8.08
N LYS A 323 17.55 -16.57 9.16
CA LYS A 323 17.75 -15.12 9.08
C LYS A 323 18.98 -14.77 8.24
N GLU A 324 19.97 -15.65 8.21
CA GLU A 324 21.25 -15.47 7.53
C GLU A 324 21.17 -15.83 6.04
N THR A 325 20.11 -16.52 5.61
CA THR A 325 19.91 -16.89 4.21
C THR A 325 19.90 -15.65 3.33
N MET A 326 20.80 -15.64 2.33
CA MET A 326 20.88 -14.62 1.31
C MET A 326 19.86 -14.88 0.21
N ILE A 327 18.99 -13.91 -0.02
CA ILE A 327 18.02 -13.89 -1.11
C ILE A 327 18.67 -13.20 -2.32
N GLU A 328 18.86 -13.98 -3.38
CA GLU A 328 19.41 -13.51 -4.63
C GLU A 328 18.86 -14.36 -5.77
N SER A 329 18.32 -13.71 -6.79
CA SER A 329 17.92 -14.38 -8.03
C SER A 329 19.14 -14.62 -8.92
N SER A 330 19.17 -15.77 -9.60
CA SER A 330 20.12 -16.05 -10.69
C SER A 330 19.75 -15.34 -12.00
N ALA A 331 18.49 -14.96 -12.19
CA ALA A 331 18.01 -14.32 -13.41
C ALA A 331 18.58 -12.90 -13.58
N ARG A 332 18.75 -12.48 -14.84
CA ARG A 332 19.30 -11.18 -15.23
C ARG A 332 18.41 -10.52 -16.30
N PRO A 333 18.20 -9.18 -16.24
CA PRO A 333 18.63 -8.28 -15.16
C PRO A 333 17.88 -8.57 -13.85
N ALA A 334 18.56 -8.33 -12.73
CA ALA A 334 17.98 -8.55 -11.40
C ALA A 334 17.00 -7.42 -11.06
N ILE A 335 15.77 -7.75 -10.68
CA ILE A 335 14.77 -6.77 -10.21
C ILE A 335 15.11 -6.31 -8.78
N TYR A 336 15.62 -7.22 -7.96
CA TYR A 336 15.95 -7.01 -6.55
C TYR A 336 17.46 -7.11 -6.33
N ARG A 337 18.03 -6.26 -5.46
CA ARG A 337 19.41 -6.43 -5.01
C ARG A 337 19.48 -7.67 -4.14
N LYS A 338 20.68 -8.16 -3.92
CA LYS A 338 20.94 -9.17 -2.87
C LYS A 338 20.66 -8.58 -1.48
N PHE A 339 19.99 -9.35 -0.62
CA PHE A 339 19.72 -9.03 0.79
C PHE A 339 19.54 -10.32 1.61
N SER A 340 19.69 -10.26 2.93
CA SER A 340 19.39 -11.41 3.81
C SER A 340 17.94 -11.38 4.31
N PHE A 341 17.37 -12.52 4.70
CA PHE A 341 16.05 -12.53 5.34
C PHE A 341 16.02 -11.71 6.63
N GLY A 342 17.10 -11.75 7.41
CA GLY A 342 17.26 -10.95 8.63
C GLY A 342 17.20 -9.45 8.34
N GLU A 343 17.88 -8.98 7.29
CA GLU A 343 17.81 -7.61 6.80
C GLU A 343 16.39 -7.24 6.38
N TYR A 344 15.72 -8.11 5.61
CA TYR A 344 14.33 -7.91 5.19
C TYR A 344 13.41 -7.71 6.39
N ARG A 345 13.49 -8.59 7.39
CA ARG A 345 12.67 -8.51 8.61
C ARG A 345 12.96 -7.27 9.42
N GLN A 346 14.23 -6.87 9.54
CA GLN A 346 14.60 -5.65 10.26
C GLN A 346 14.02 -4.42 9.57
N GLN A 347 14.11 -4.34 8.24
CA GLN A 347 13.54 -3.23 7.48
C GLN A 347 12.01 -3.19 7.61
N VAL A 348 11.32 -4.34 7.54
CA VAL A 348 9.87 -4.41 7.76
C VAL A 348 9.49 -3.93 9.16
N GLN A 349 10.26 -4.31 10.19
CA GLN A 349 10.01 -3.85 11.55
C GLN A 349 10.17 -2.32 11.67
N GLN A 350 11.20 -1.76 11.04
CA GLN A 350 11.40 -0.30 11.00
C GLN A 350 10.27 0.41 10.26
N ASP A 351 9.83 -0.10 9.10
CA ASP A 351 8.73 0.46 8.33
C ASP A 351 7.42 0.45 9.14
N VAL A 352 7.10 -0.67 9.80
CA VAL A 352 5.89 -0.76 10.65
C VAL A 352 5.97 0.20 11.83
N THR A 353 7.12 0.32 12.48
CA THR A 353 7.30 1.26 13.60
C THR A 353 7.19 2.73 13.15
N LEU A 354 7.75 3.08 12.00
CA LEU A 354 7.81 4.47 11.52
C LEU A 354 6.55 4.91 10.76
N LEU A 355 5.98 4.02 9.95
CA LEU A 355 4.91 4.34 9.00
C LEU A 355 3.58 3.70 9.39
N GLY A 356 3.58 2.73 10.31
CA GLY A 356 2.40 1.95 10.68
C GLY A 356 2.03 0.85 9.67
N TYR A 357 2.83 0.66 8.62
CA TYR A 357 2.63 -0.38 7.60
C TYR A 357 3.95 -0.86 6.99
N LYS A 358 3.92 -2.03 6.37
CA LYS A 358 5.05 -2.66 5.66
C LYS A 358 5.20 -2.08 4.26
N VAL A 359 6.39 -1.58 3.90
CA VAL A 359 6.72 -1.14 2.53
C VAL A 359 7.16 -2.31 1.65
N GLY A 360 7.86 -3.28 2.23
CA GLY A 360 8.21 -4.57 1.60
C GLY A 360 9.31 -4.49 0.54
N LEU A 361 9.23 -5.35 -0.49
CA LEU A 361 10.28 -5.56 -1.50
C LEU A 361 10.70 -4.31 -2.28
N THR A 362 9.89 -3.25 -2.29
CA THR A 362 10.26 -1.98 -2.95
C THR A 362 11.49 -1.33 -2.33
N ARG A 363 11.80 -1.61 -1.05
CA ARG A 363 13.06 -1.22 -0.37
C ARG A 363 14.30 -1.95 -0.92
N PHE A 364 14.08 -3.08 -1.59
CA PHE A 364 15.10 -4.04 -2.00
C PHE A 364 15.23 -4.15 -3.52
N LEU A 365 14.64 -3.24 -4.29
CA LEU A 365 14.87 -3.17 -5.72
C LEU A 365 16.38 -3.04 -5.97
N ALA A 366 16.90 -3.78 -6.96
CA ALA A 366 18.30 -3.72 -7.42
C ALA A 366 18.71 -2.31 -7.83
N SER A 367 17.69 -1.46 -7.99
CA SER A 367 17.75 -0.10 -8.40
C SER A 367 18.13 -0.06 -9.89
N CYS A 368 17.13 0.28 -10.71
CA CYS A 368 17.31 1.48 -11.52
C CYS A 368 17.21 2.70 -10.58
N SER A 369 18.09 2.80 -9.57
CA SER A 369 18.45 4.12 -9.09
C SER A 369 19.36 4.59 -10.20
N LEU A 370 18.79 5.40 -11.07
CA LEU A 370 19.47 6.11 -12.12
C LEU A 370 20.40 7.16 -11.48
N LYS A 371 21.22 6.74 -10.48
CA LYS A 371 22.21 7.53 -9.74
C LYS A 371 23.28 8.07 -10.67
N LYS A 372 23.42 7.55 -11.89
CA LYS A 372 24.31 8.11 -12.91
C LYS A 372 23.55 8.87 -14.00
N LEU A 373 22.22 8.85 -14.01
CA LEU A 373 21.45 9.51 -15.04
C LEU A 373 21.56 11.01 -14.84
N GLN A 374 22.27 11.63 -15.76
CA GLN A 374 22.44 13.07 -15.83
C GLN A 374 21.49 13.71 -16.83
N ILE A 375 20.96 12.96 -17.79
CA ILE A 375 20.11 13.47 -18.86
C ILE A 375 18.85 12.61 -18.93
N LEU A 376 17.68 13.25 -18.82
CA LEU A 376 16.38 12.64 -19.04
C LEU A 376 15.65 13.44 -20.13
N ASP A 377 15.53 12.82 -21.30
CA ASP A 377 14.87 13.42 -22.46
C ASP A 377 13.50 12.78 -22.70
N LEU A 378 12.45 13.56 -22.48
CA LEU A 378 11.05 13.20 -22.70
C LEU A 378 10.39 14.12 -23.74
N GLY A 379 11.17 14.84 -24.55
CA GLY A 379 10.67 15.82 -25.53
C GLY A 379 9.77 15.22 -26.62
N HIS A 380 9.85 13.91 -26.84
CA HIS A 380 8.99 13.21 -27.82
C HIS A 380 7.78 12.49 -27.20
N CYS A 381 7.57 12.62 -25.88
CA CYS A 381 6.53 11.91 -25.15
C CYS A 381 5.16 12.64 -25.20
N LYS A 382 4.49 12.61 -26.36
CA LYS A 382 3.21 13.34 -26.62
C LYS A 382 2.03 12.99 -25.68
N LYS A 383 2.10 11.86 -24.96
CA LYS A 383 1.04 11.41 -24.03
C LYS A 383 1.36 11.71 -22.57
N LEU A 384 2.55 12.26 -22.27
CA LEU A 384 2.98 12.51 -20.90
C LEU A 384 2.27 13.74 -20.34
N ARG A 385 1.20 13.50 -19.56
CA ARG A 385 0.43 14.59 -18.95
C ARG A 385 1.06 15.10 -17.65
N LYS A 386 1.71 14.21 -16.90
CA LYS A 386 2.25 14.49 -15.57
C LYS A 386 3.55 13.72 -15.35
N LEU A 387 4.51 14.37 -14.68
CA LEU A 387 5.73 13.70 -14.22
C LEU A 387 5.45 12.77 -13.02
N PRO A 388 6.26 11.71 -12.81
CA PRO A 388 6.17 10.90 -11.60
C PRO A 388 6.49 11.71 -10.34
N ALA A 389 5.72 11.52 -9.27
CA ALA A 389 5.92 12.23 -7.99
C ALA A 389 7.31 12.03 -7.37
N GLN A 390 8.01 10.95 -7.75
CA GLN A 390 9.34 10.60 -7.25
C GLN A 390 10.48 11.09 -8.16
N ILE A 391 10.23 11.95 -9.16
CA ILE A 391 11.28 12.47 -10.07
C ILE A 391 12.42 13.15 -9.31
N HIS A 392 12.12 13.79 -8.17
CA HIS A 392 13.08 14.39 -7.25
C HIS A 392 14.11 13.41 -6.67
N LYS A 393 13.89 12.09 -6.75
CA LYS A 393 14.87 11.08 -6.31
C LYS A 393 16.03 10.90 -7.27
N LEU A 394 15.96 11.46 -8.48
CA LEU A 394 17.05 11.46 -9.46
C LEU A 394 18.08 12.54 -9.10
N VAL A 395 18.76 12.38 -7.97
CA VAL A 395 19.65 13.40 -7.37
C VAL A 395 20.82 13.86 -8.27
N ASN A 396 21.17 13.06 -9.28
CA ASN A 396 22.25 13.36 -10.23
C ASN A 396 21.74 13.83 -11.60
N LEU A 397 20.42 14.02 -11.76
CA LEU A 397 19.85 14.55 -12.99
C LEU A 397 20.29 16.01 -13.16
N LYS A 398 20.83 16.33 -14.33
CA LYS A 398 21.34 17.65 -14.70
C LYS A 398 20.54 18.27 -15.84
N ILE A 399 20.06 17.47 -16.78
CA ILE A 399 19.31 17.93 -17.95
C ILE A 399 17.96 17.22 -17.97
N LEU A 400 16.89 17.99 -18.02
CA LEU A 400 15.53 17.49 -18.17
C LEU A 400 14.87 18.16 -19.38
N ARG A 401 14.50 17.35 -20.38
CA ARG A 401 13.67 17.81 -21.52
C ARG A 401 12.28 17.23 -21.42
N LEU A 402 11.26 18.06 -21.57
CA LEU A 402 9.86 17.70 -21.44
C LEU A 402 9.07 18.28 -22.62
N ALA A 403 8.06 17.55 -23.06
CA ALA A 403 7.06 18.12 -23.95
C ALA A 403 5.65 17.69 -23.62
N TYR A 404 4.68 18.53 -23.98
CA TYR A 404 3.24 18.27 -23.82
C TYR A 404 2.77 18.02 -22.37
N CYS A 405 3.60 18.37 -21.39
CA CYS A 405 3.30 18.21 -19.98
C CYS A 405 2.33 19.31 -19.52
N THR A 406 1.30 18.93 -18.74
CA THR A 406 0.31 19.88 -18.23
C THR A 406 0.55 20.26 -16.77
N GLN A 407 1.35 19.47 -16.04
CA GLN A 407 1.66 19.70 -14.63
C GLN A 407 3.05 19.17 -14.28
N LEU A 408 3.90 20.03 -13.75
CA LEU A 408 5.21 19.65 -13.23
C LEU A 408 5.13 19.20 -11.76
N GLU A 409 5.99 18.27 -11.39
CA GLU A 409 6.25 17.86 -10.01
C GLU A 409 7.48 18.61 -9.47
N ARG A 410 7.76 18.46 -8.17
CA ARG A 410 8.96 19.05 -7.55
C ARG A 410 10.25 18.61 -8.29
N LEU A 411 10.94 19.56 -8.88
CA LEU A 411 12.26 19.41 -9.53
C LEU A 411 13.35 20.00 -8.63
N VAL A 412 14.53 19.38 -8.62
CA VAL A 412 15.69 19.84 -7.84
C VAL A 412 16.98 19.59 -8.60
N ASN A 413 17.99 20.45 -8.40
CA ASN A 413 19.39 20.25 -8.81
C ASN A 413 19.68 20.11 -10.33
N LEU A 414 18.83 20.66 -11.20
CA LEU A 414 19.06 20.71 -12.65
C LEU A 414 20.04 21.82 -13.03
N LEU A 415 20.77 21.60 -14.13
CA LEU A 415 21.53 22.63 -14.87
C LEU A 415 20.72 23.14 -16.07
N VAL A 416 19.99 22.26 -16.75
CA VAL A 416 19.21 22.58 -17.95
C VAL A 416 17.79 22.05 -17.80
N LEU A 417 16.81 22.94 -17.96
CA LEU A 417 15.39 22.61 -18.05
C LEU A 417 14.83 23.09 -19.38
N GLU A 418 14.39 22.14 -20.20
CA GLU A 418 13.75 22.40 -21.48
C GLU A 418 12.32 21.88 -21.46
N ILE A 419 11.38 22.78 -21.73
CA ILE A 419 9.95 22.52 -21.75
C ILE A 419 9.43 22.98 -23.11
N GLU A 420 8.83 22.07 -23.86
CA GLU A 420 8.38 22.35 -25.22
C GLU A 420 6.92 21.95 -25.44
N GLY A 421 6.12 22.84 -26.05
CA GLY A 421 4.77 22.47 -26.50
C GLY A 421 3.86 22.06 -25.35
N CYS A 422 3.89 22.81 -24.24
CA CYS A 422 3.07 22.59 -23.06
C CYS A 422 1.91 23.62 -23.00
N PRO A 423 0.88 23.51 -23.86
CA PRO A 423 -0.10 24.58 -24.08
C PRO A 423 -1.07 24.79 -22.92
N ARG A 424 -1.05 23.93 -21.88
CA ARG A 424 -1.92 24.05 -20.69
C ARG A 424 -1.15 24.32 -19.40
N LEU A 425 0.18 24.44 -19.47
CA LEU A 425 1.00 24.73 -18.30
C LEU A 425 0.84 26.21 -17.96
N GLN A 426 0.21 26.52 -16.83
CA GLN A 426 -0.09 27.89 -16.41
C GLN A 426 1.05 28.51 -15.59
N SER A 427 1.72 27.70 -14.76
CA SER A 427 2.86 28.10 -13.95
C SER A 427 3.83 26.92 -13.75
N LEU A 428 5.07 27.25 -13.39
CA LEU A 428 6.00 26.25 -12.86
C LEU A 428 5.64 25.92 -11.40
N HIS A 429 6.10 24.76 -10.91
CA HIS A 429 5.92 24.35 -9.52
C HIS A 429 6.61 25.34 -8.55
N ASP A 430 6.06 25.57 -7.36
CA ASP A 430 6.57 26.57 -6.39
C ASP A 430 8.03 26.34 -5.97
N SER A 431 8.52 25.10 -6.09
CA SER A 431 9.92 24.75 -5.83
C SER A 431 10.88 25.14 -6.95
N PHE A 432 10.40 25.77 -8.03
CA PHE A 432 11.23 26.18 -9.17
C PHE A 432 12.40 27.07 -8.71
N SER A 433 12.15 27.94 -7.73
CA SER A 433 13.16 28.82 -7.15
C SER A 433 14.25 28.10 -6.34
N ASP A 434 14.10 26.81 -6.06
CA ASP A 434 15.09 26.02 -5.29
C ASP A 434 16.23 25.49 -6.18
N MET A 435 16.17 25.67 -7.51
CA MET A 435 17.14 25.14 -8.46
C MET A 435 18.34 26.07 -8.66
N GLU A 436 19.09 26.35 -7.58
CA GLU A 436 20.18 27.35 -7.56
C GLU A 436 21.25 27.18 -8.65
N ASN A 437 21.47 25.94 -9.11
CA ASN A 437 22.48 25.63 -10.14
C ASN A 437 21.93 25.68 -11.60
N LEU A 438 20.69 26.14 -11.80
CA LEU A 438 20.09 26.15 -13.14
C LEU A 438 20.76 27.21 -14.02
N THR A 439 21.40 26.78 -15.11
CA THR A 439 22.09 27.67 -16.04
C THR A 439 21.29 27.94 -17.31
N GLU A 440 20.49 26.97 -17.79
CA GLU A 440 19.64 27.15 -18.97
C GLU A 440 18.17 26.81 -18.69
N LEU A 441 17.28 27.74 -19.00
CA LEU A 441 15.83 27.58 -18.99
C LEU A 441 15.25 27.85 -20.38
N LYS A 442 14.69 26.83 -21.02
CA LYS A 442 14.05 26.94 -22.34
C LYS A 442 12.59 26.53 -22.21
N MET A 443 11.67 27.41 -22.58
CA MET A 443 10.23 27.20 -22.49
C MET A 443 9.60 27.55 -23.83
N MET A 444 9.62 26.65 -24.81
CA MET A 444 9.12 26.94 -26.15
C MET A 444 7.65 26.51 -26.28
N ARG A 445 6.82 27.30 -26.98
CA ARG A 445 5.42 26.92 -27.29
C ARG A 445 4.59 26.57 -26.04
N CYS A 446 4.71 27.40 -25.00
CA CYS A 446 4.01 27.26 -23.71
C CYS A 446 2.95 28.37 -23.54
N ASP A 447 1.93 28.35 -24.40
CA ASP A 447 1.05 29.51 -24.65
C ASP A 447 0.13 29.92 -23.48
N SER A 448 -0.03 29.05 -22.47
CA SER A 448 -0.85 29.32 -21.28
C SER A 448 -0.06 29.82 -20.08
N LEU A 449 1.27 29.94 -20.17
CA LEU A 449 2.08 30.46 -19.06
C LEU A 449 1.70 31.93 -18.80
N THR A 450 1.26 32.21 -17.58
CA THR A 450 0.90 33.57 -17.14
C THR A 450 2.10 34.18 -16.42
N GLY A 451 2.90 34.96 -17.14
CA GLY A 451 3.98 35.76 -16.57
C GLY A 451 5.26 35.00 -16.21
N MET A 452 6.15 35.69 -15.49
CA MET A 452 7.46 35.16 -15.12
C MET A 452 7.34 34.07 -14.06
N PRO A 453 8.12 32.96 -14.15
CA PRO A 453 8.16 32.00 -13.06
C PRO A 453 8.50 32.69 -11.74
N ARG A 454 7.63 32.51 -10.74
CA ARG A 454 7.83 33.10 -9.41
C ARG A 454 9.18 32.66 -8.85
N GLY A 455 9.98 33.63 -8.44
CA GLY A 455 11.30 33.39 -7.86
C GLY A 455 12.41 33.12 -8.86
N VAL A 456 12.22 33.34 -10.18
CA VAL A 456 13.34 33.24 -11.16
C VAL A 456 14.51 34.14 -10.80
N GLY A 457 14.25 35.32 -10.21
CA GLY A 457 15.31 36.23 -9.76
C GLY A 457 16.21 35.65 -8.66
N LYS A 458 15.86 34.52 -8.04
CA LYS A 458 16.75 33.82 -7.09
C LYS A 458 17.79 32.94 -7.77
N LEU A 459 17.67 32.70 -9.08
CA LEU A 459 18.55 31.82 -9.86
C LEU A 459 19.73 32.61 -10.42
N SER A 460 20.69 32.96 -9.57
CA SER A 460 21.83 33.81 -9.95
C SER A 460 22.74 33.19 -11.02
N ASP A 461 22.76 31.87 -11.15
CA ASP A 461 23.61 31.14 -12.12
C ASP A 461 22.96 31.01 -13.51
N LEU A 462 21.77 31.58 -13.70
CA LEU A 462 21.03 31.49 -14.95
C LEU A 462 21.70 32.31 -16.06
N GLN A 463 22.17 31.61 -17.09
CA GLN A 463 22.90 32.18 -18.23
C GLN A 463 22.00 32.35 -19.45
N LYS A 464 21.06 31.41 -19.68
CA LYS A 464 20.19 31.45 -20.86
C LYS A 464 18.74 31.25 -20.49
N VAL A 465 17.90 32.18 -20.96
CA VAL A 465 16.45 32.11 -20.84
C VAL A 465 15.85 32.27 -22.23
N ALA A 466 15.05 31.31 -22.69
CA ALA A 466 14.43 31.40 -24.01
C ALA A 466 12.98 30.89 -24.04
N GLY A 467 12.18 31.49 -24.93
CA GLY A 467 10.81 31.07 -25.25
C GLY A 467 9.74 31.59 -24.29
N TRP A 468 10.13 32.41 -23.33
CA TRP A 468 9.24 32.80 -22.24
C TRP A 468 8.25 33.91 -22.66
N ALA A 469 6.98 33.73 -22.29
CA ALA A 469 5.92 34.73 -22.44
C ALA A 469 5.74 35.58 -21.17
N ALA A 470 6.10 36.86 -21.26
CA ALA A 470 5.73 37.83 -20.23
C ALA A 470 4.30 38.31 -20.52
N VAL A 471 3.35 37.83 -19.73
CA VAL A 471 1.98 38.36 -19.72
C VAL A 471 1.57 38.42 -18.26
N ASP A 472 1.71 39.60 -17.66
CA ASP A 472 0.87 40.01 -16.54
C ASP A 472 0.71 41.52 -16.69
N GLY A 473 -0.54 41.99 -16.76
CA GLY A 473 -0.93 43.40 -16.91
C GLY A 473 -0.61 44.28 -15.70
N HIS A 474 0.52 44.03 -15.04
CA HIS A 474 1.09 44.82 -13.98
C HIS A 474 2.44 45.37 -14.49
N GLY A 475 2.45 46.64 -14.87
CA GLY A 475 3.60 47.32 -15.48
C GLY A 475 4.88 47.27 -14.65
N SER A 476 6.02 47.64 -15.26
CA SER A 476 7.38 47.87 -14.71
C SER A 476 7.97 46.85 -13.71
N ALA A 477 7.28 46.49 -12.63
CA ALA A 477 7.68 45.54 -11.59
C ALA A 477 7.94 44.12 -12.12
N THR A 478 7.31 43.73 -13.23
CA THR A 478 7.47 42.40 -13.84
C THR A 478 8.91 42.12 -14.28
N PHE A 479 9.64 43.13 -14.74
CA PHE A 479 11.02 42.96 -15.23
C PHE A 479 12.08 43.31 -14.17
N GLN A 480 11.69 43.82 -13.01
CA GLN A 480 12.64 44.21 -11.96
C GLN A 480 13.47 43.01 -11.45
N TYR A 481 12.91 41.79 -11.50
CA TYR A 481 13.65 40.59 -11.12
C TYR A 481 14.76 40.21 -12.12
N LEU A 482 14.79 40.77 -13.33
CA LEU A 482 15.90 40.57 -14.25
C LEU A 482 17.19 41.22 -13.72
N GLN A 483 17.09 42.24 -12.87
CA GLN A 483 18.25 42.93 -12.26
C GLN A 483 19.10 41.99 -11.39
N THR A 484 18.53 40.88 -10.92
CA THR A 484 19.24 39.92 -10.08
C THR A 484 19.94 38.82 -10.89
N LEU A 485 19.66 38.72 -12.20
CA LEU A 485 20.24 37.73 -13.11
C LEU A 485 21.56 38.24 -13.73
N ILE A 486 22.56 38.48 -12.88
CA ILE A 486 23.81 39.14 -13.27
C ILE A 486 24.71 38.33 -14.22
N ASN A 487 24.45 37.02 -14.37
CA ASN A 487 25.19 36.11 -15.24
C ASN A 487 24.45 35.79 -16.54
N LEU A 488 23.35 36.50 -16.83
CA LEU A 488 22.53 36.26 -18.01
C LEU A 488 23.29 36.66 -19.28
N GLU A 489 23.54 35.70 -20.17
CA GLU A 489 24.21 35.85 -21.46
C GLU A 489 23.20 35.98 -22.61
N GLU A 490 22.08 35.26 -22.52
CA GLU A 490 21.05 35.21 -23.55
C GLU A 490 19.64 35.31 -22.95
N LEU A 491 18.87 36.29 -23.43
CA LEU A 491 17.46 36.46 -23.08
C LEU A 491 16.60 36.48 -24.34
N ARG A 492 15.69 35.51 -24.47
CA ARG A 492 14.68 35.49 -25.53
C ARG A 492 13.27 35.45 -24.97
N LEU A 493 12.52 36.52 -25.21
CA LEU A 493 11.12 36.68 -24.82
C LEU A 493 10.23 36.50 -26.06
N GLN A 494 9.11 35.78 -25.91
CA GLN A 494 8.18 35.45 -27.00
C GLN A 494 6.73 35.68 -26.56
N ASN A 495 5.80 35.92 -27.49
CA ASN A 495 4.37 36.04 -27.19
C ASN A 495 4.03 37.12 -26.14
N LEU A 496 4.77 38.23 -26.16
CA LEU A 496 4.47 39.39 -25.33
C LEU A 496 3.13 39.99 -25.79
N LYS A 497 2.18 40.13 -24.85
CA LYS A 497 0.85 40.70 -25.13
C LYS A 497 0.79 42.12 -24.59
N SER A 498 0.06 42.96 -25.33
CA SER A 498 -0.13 44.39 -25.06
C SER A 498 -0.38 44.72 -23.59
N MET A 499 0.38 45.70 -23.09
CA MET A 499 0.10 46.37 -21.82
C MET A 499 -0.65 47.67 -22.12
N SER A 500 -1.98 47.64 -22.16
CA SER A 500 -2.75 48.87 -22.07
C SER A 500 -2.70 49.37 -20.62
N ASP A 501 -2.13 50.55 -20.38
CA ASP A 501 -2.07 51.18 -19.06
C ASP A 501 -3.50 51.35 -18.49
N PRO A 502 -3.85 50.85 -17.28
CA PRO A 502 -5.21 50.98 -16.76
C PRO A 502 -5.55 52.36 -16.15
N GLU A 503 -4.60 53.28 -16.03
CA GLU A 503 -4.79 54.55 -15.33
C GLU A 503 -4.15 55.73 -16.07
N ASP A 504 -4.81 56.22 -17.13
CA ASP A 504 -4.90 57.65 -17.50
C ASP A 504 -5.57 57.82 -18.87
N ASP A 505 -6.91 57.84 -18.91
CA ASP A 505 -7.76 58.73 -19.76
C ASP A 505 -9.20 58.17 -19.88
N PRO A 506 -10.22 58.81 -19.26
CA PRO A 506 -11.63 58.44 -19.41
C PRO A 506 -12.22 58.75 -20.79
N THR A 507 -11.45 59.28 -21.75
CA THR A 507 -11.93 59.65 -23.11
C THR A 507 -11.48 58.73 -24.24
N ALA A 508 -10.78 57.63 -23.95
CA ALA A 508 -10.37 56.59 -24.90
C ALA A 508 -11.53 55.72 -25.42
N LYS A 509 -12.50 56.32 -26.13
CA LYS A 509 -13.41 55.62 -27.07
C LYS A 509 -12.99 55.77 -28.53
N LEU A 510 -11.78 56.26 -28.77
CA LEU A 510 -11.14 56.38 -30.08
C LEU A 510 -9.66 56.03 -29.89
N HIS A 511 -9.30 54.74 -29.92
CA HIS A 511 -7.90 54.38 -30.15
C HIS A 511 -7.80 53.54 -31.41
N GLU A 512 -7.36 54.26 -32.43
CA GLU A 512 -6.58 53.76 -33.55
C GLU A 512 -5.57 52.72 -33.07
N THR A 513 -5.35 51.72 -33.92
CA THR A 513 -4.24 50.76 -33.88
C THR A 513 -2.97 51.47 -33.44
N VAL A 514 -2.55 51.25 -32.19
CA VAL A 514 -1.17 51.55 -31.77
C VAL A 514 -0.29 50.72 -32.70
N ASP A 515 0.66 51.37 -33.36
CA ASP A 515 1.62 50.70 -34.23
C ASP A 515 2.38 49.66 -33.40
N ASP A 516 2.42 48.41 -33.88
CA ASP A 516 3.13 47.29 -33.22
C ASP A 516 4.59 47.69 -32.89
N ASP A 517 5.18 48.60 -33.68
CA ASP A 517 6.53 49.12 -33.49
C ASP A 517 6.67 50.07 -32.29
N VAL A 518 5.64 50.86 -31.95
CA VAL A 518 5.64 51.78 -30.79
C VAL A 518 5.49 51.00 -29.49
N GLU A 519 4.65 49.96 -29.50
CA GLU A 519 4.47 49.07 -28.36
C GLU A 519 5.74 48.25 -28.06
N MET A 520 6.40 47.75 -29.11
CA MET A 520 7.71 47.11 -29.00
C MET A 520 8.78 48.03 -28.41
N ALA A 521 8.80 49.31 -28.78
CA ALA A 521 9.77 50.26 -28.24
C ALA A 521 9.56 50.53 -26.74
N PHE A 522 8.31 50.65 -26.28
CA PHE A 522 8.00 50.85 -24.86
C PHE A 522 8.36 49.61 -24.02
N LEU A 523 8.04 48.42 -24.52
CA LEU A 523 8.37 47.16 -23.87
C LEU A 523 9.90 46.94 -23.79
N LEU A 524 10.61 47.28 -24.87
CA LEU A 524 12.06 47.26 -24.91
C LEU A 524 12.67 48.16 -23.83
N LEU A 525 12.17 49.38 -23.66
CA LEU A 525 12.66 50.30 -22.61
C LEU A 525 12.48 49.70 -21.21
N GLN A 526 11.32 49.11 -20.92
CA GLN A 526 11.08 48.48 -19.61
C GLN A 526 11.98 47.25 -19.36
N ILE A 527 12.21 46.44 -20.40
CA ILE A 527 13.12 45.29 -20.33
C ILE A 527 14.56 45.78 -20.09
N LEU A 528 15.00 46.81 -20.81
CA LEU A 528 16.34 47.41 -20.65
C LEU A 528 16.51 48.04 -19.25
N GLU A 529 15.50 48.74 -18.72
CA GLU A 529 15.49 49.24 -17.33
C GLU A 529 15.54 48.11 -16.30
N GLY A 530 14.83 47.01 -16.58
CA GLY A 530 14.85 45.78 -15.80
C GLY A 530 16.18 45.04 -15.86
N LEU A 531 16.98 45.20 -16.90
CA LEU A 531 18.30 44.57 -17.01
C LEU A 531 19.39 45.39 -16.29
N ARG A 532 19.27 46.73 -16.22
CA ARG A 532 20.37 47.66 -15.81
C ARG A 532 21.68 47.28 -16.56
N PRO A 533 22.91 47.77 -16.25
CA PRO A 533 24.09 47.25 -16.94
C PRO A 533 24.30 45.79 -16.50
N ASN A 534 23.77 44.84 -17.28
CA ASN A 534 24.11 43.43 -17.18
C ASN A 534 25.46 43.24 -17.88
N PRO A 535 26.53 42.88 -17.15
CA PRO A 535 27.88 42.83 -17.72
C PRO A 535 28.11 41.66 -18.67
N THR A 536 27.21 40.66 -18.70
CA THR A 536 27.39 39.41 -19.45
C THR A 536 26.42 39.25 -20.61
N LEU A 537 25.39 40.09 -20.74
CA LEU A 537 24.36 39.90 -21.76
C LEU A 537 24.93 40.12 -23.17
N GLU A 538 24.97 39.05 -23.96
CA GLU A 538 25.49 39.03 -25.33
C GLU A 538 24.37 39.02 -26.38
N LYS A 539 23.18 38.53 -26.02
CA LYS A 539 22.06 38.40 -26.94
C LYS A 539 20.72 38.70 -26.29
N LEU A 540 19.96 39.62 -26.90
CA LEU A 540 18.58 39.93 -26.51
C LEU A 540 17.64 39.76 -27.71
N GLU A 541 16.66 38.87 -27.58
CA GLU A 541 15.63 38.63 -28.61
C GLU A 541 14.25 38.86 -28.00
N ILE A 542 13.44 39.70 -28.63
CA ILE A 542 12.10 40.05 -28.17
C ILE A 542 11.14 39.83 -29.33
N SER A 543 10.18 38.93 -29.15
CA SER A 543 9.16 38.61 -30.17
C SER A 543 7.76 38.89 -29.67
N CYS A 544 7.04 39.75 -30.40
CA CYS A 544 5.61 39.99 -30.30
C CYS A 544 4.86 39.21 -31.39
N ALA A 545 3.53 39.37 -31.46
CA ALA A 545 2.67 38.59 -32.37
C ALA A 545 3.06 38.70 -33.86
N THR A 546 3.61 39.83 -34.29
CA THR A 546 3.89 40.18 -35.69
C THR A 546 5.35 40.58 -35.94
N THR A 547 6.11 40.96 -34.91
CA THR A 547 7.45 41.54 -35.03
C THR A 547 8.45 40.89 -34.07
N THR A 548 9.67 40.65 -34.54
CA THR A 548 10.81 40.18 -33.73
C THR A 548 11.95 41.19 -33.81
N LEU A 549 12.44 41.61 -32.65
CA LEU A 549 13.64 42.43 -32.49
C LEU A 549 14.77 41.56 -31.94
N SER A 550 15.96 41.66 -32.53
CA SER A 550 17.18 41.02 -32.04
C SER A 550 18.27 42.07 -31.90
N LEU A 551 18.88 42.13 -30.71
CA LEU A 551 19.93 43.06 -30.31
C LEU A 551 21.18 42.29 -29.88
#